data_AF-A0A4Q6EVC5-F1
#
_entry.id   AF-A0A4Q6EVC5-F1
#
_cell.length_a   1.000
_cell.length_b   1.000
_cell.length_c   1.000
_cell.angle_alpha   90.00
_cell.angle_beta   90.00
_cell.angle_gamma   90.00
#
_symmetry.space_group_name_H-M   'P 1'
#
loop_
_entity.id
_entity.type
_entity.pdbx_description
1 polymer ?
#
loop_
_entity_poly.entity_id
_entity_poly.type
_entity_poly.pdbx_seq_one_letter_code
_entity_poly.pdbx_strand_id
1 'polypeptide(L)'
;MKKLFLLVAMLVSAPAMAHDGSWFGLGGGYDHFASGGGADGYSVTAEGGYWYLGNVAYGGAFKGTFINPDFGGDFKIYDVGAFWKAGTDAGLYGKVIAGLAFIDGNYGGFRDSSKSFYLGAGGGFLFPISESFQVGPEVLYRHLTAGNGADQITVSALVTYGF
;
A
#
# COMPACT_ATOMS: atom_id res chain seq x y z
N MET A 1 -17.75 -17.34 -24.93
CA MET A 1 -17.20 -18.28 -23.93
C MET A 1 -15.75 -18.69 -24.30
N LYS A 2 -14.81 -17.74 -24.29
CA LYS A 2 -13.36 -17.98 -24.51
C LYS A 2 -12.46 -17.06 -23.68
N LYS A 3 -13.00 -16.45 -22.61
CA LYS A 3 -12.24 -15.55 -21.71
C LYS A 3 -11.97 -16.18 -20.34
N LEU A 4 -12.19 -17.49 -20.22
CA LEU A 4 -11.92 -18.30 -19.01
C LEU A 4 -10.48 -18.84 -18.97
N PHE A 5 -9.67 -18.60 -20.01
CA PHE A 5 -8.33 -19.17 -20.14
C PHE A 5 -7.20 -18.38 -19.44
N LEU A 6 -7.48 -17.20 -18.88
CA LEU A 6 -6.47 -16.42 -18.15
C LEU A 6 -6.40 -16.76 -16.65
N LEU A 7 -7.34 -17.57 -16.14
CA LEU A 7 -7.40 -17.96 -14.73
C LEU A 7 -6.57 -19.24 -14.43
N VAL A 8 -6.09 -19.95 -15.46
CA VAL A 8 -5.41 -21.26 -15.35
C VAL A 8 -3.89 -21.17 -15.50
N ALA A 9 -3.33 -19.98 -15.76
CA ALA A 9 -1.87 -19.77 -15.67
C ALA A 9 -1.36 -19.72 -14.20
N MET A 10 -2.26 -19.91 -13.21
CA MET A 10 -1.98 -19.97 -11.77
C MET A 10 -1.42 -21.32 -11.26
N LEU A 11 -0.78 -22.17 -12.07
CA LEU A 11 -0.31 -23.49 -11.61
C LEU A 11 1.12 -23.87 -12.00
N VAL A 12 1.99 -22.90 -12.29
CA VAL A 12 3.43 -23.14 -12.17
C VAL A 12 3.90 -22.40 -10.94
N SER A 13 3.75 -23.05 -9.79
CA SER A 13 4.42 -22.69 -8.55
C SER A 13 5.93 -22.86 -8.77
N ALA A 14 6.57 -21.87 -9.37
CA ALA A 14 7.93 -21.56 -8.94
C ALA A 14 7.76 -21.07 -7.50
N PRO A 15 8.37 -21.73 -6.50
CA PRO A 15 8.33 -21.20 -5.14
C PRO A 15 8.78 -19.75 -5.23
N ALA A 16 8.01 -18.83 -4.66
CA ALA A 16 8.54 -17.51 -4.38
C ALA A 16 9.65 -17.79 -3.36
N MET A 17 10.88 -17.91 -3.85
CA MET A 17 11.98 -18.27 -2.98
C MET A 17 12.08 -17.15 -1.97
N ALA A 18 11.72 -17.50 -0.76
CA ALA A 18 11.99 -16.86 0.50
C ALA A 18 13.47 -16.46 0.57
N HIS A 19 13.86 -15.41 -0.14
CA HIS A 19 15.21 -14.87 -0.12
C HIS A 19 15.31 -13.89 1.03
N ASP A 20 16.11 -14.23 2.02
CA ASP A 20 16.67 -13.22 2.91
C ASP A 20 17.41 -12.20 2.05
N GLY A 21 17.05 -10.93 2.16
CA GLY A 21 17.52 -9.95 1.18
C GLY A 21 16.87 -8.59 1.31
N SER A 22 17.59 -7.59 0.81
CA SER A 22 17.05 -6.24 0.74
C SER A 22 16.11 -6.14 -0.45
N TRP A 23 15.11 -5.29 -0.34
CA TRP A 23 14.20 -5.05 -1.46
C TRP A 23 13.69 -3.63 -1.44
N PHE A 24 13.30 -3.16 -2.61
CA PHE A 24 12.53 -1.94 -2.78
C PHE A 24 11.30 -2.23 -3.64
N GLY A 25 10.25 -1.42 -3.49
CA GLY A 25 9.04 -1.54 -4.26
C GLY A 25 8.38 -0.20 -4.52
N LEU A 26 7.73 -0.11 -5.67
CA LEU A 26 6.93 1.03 -6.09
C LEU A 26 5.53 0.54 -6.46
N GLY A 27 4.53 1.30 -6.03
CA GLY A 27 3.14 0.94 -6.27
C GLY A 27 2.26 2.14 -6.57
N GLY A 28 1.18 1.87 -7.30
CA GLY A 28 0.10 2.83 -7.55
C GLY A 28 -1.20 2.25 -7.02
N GLY A 29 -2.06 3.10 -6.46
CA GLY A 29 -3.30 2.65 -5.84
C GLY A 29 -4.45 3.63 -5.97
N TYR A 30 -5.62 3.11 -5.65
CA TYR A 30 -6.85 3.86 -5.46
C TYR A 30 -7.20 3.84 -3.98
N ASP A 31 -7.62 4.99 -3.46
CA ASP A 31 -7.91 5.22 -2.06
C ASP A 31 -9.34 5.65 -1.87
N HIS A 32 -10.02 5.02 -0.92
CA HIS A 32 -11.35 5.39 -0.47
C HIS A 32 -11.31 5.77 1.01
N PHE A 33 -11.81 6.96 1.33
CA PHE A 33 -11.95 7.48 2.69
C PHE A 33 -13.39 7.28 3.16
N ALA A 34 -13.57 6.38 4.13
CA ALA A 34 -14.89 5.94 4.56
C ALA A 34 -15.56 6.89 5.57
N SER A 35 -14.78 7.72 6.25
CA SER A 35 -15.25 8.65 7.28
C SER A 35 -14.82 10.09 6.99
N GLY A 36 -15.64 11.06 7.40
CA GLY A 36 -15.36 12.49 7.19
C GLY A 36 -15.88 13.09 5.88
N GLY A 37 -16.81 12.42 5.19
CA GLY A 37 -17.50 12.97 4.01
C GLY A 37 -17.48 12.08 2.77
N GLY A 38 -16.70 10.99 2.78
CA GLY A 38 -16.55 10.12 1.62
C GLY A 38 -15.70 10.80 0.55
N ALA A 39 -14.48 10.31 0.32
CA ALA A 39 -13.65 10.86 -0.74
C ALA A 39 -12.80 9.78 -1.38
N ASP A 40 -12.61 9.92 -2.69
CA ASP A 40 -11.82 9.00 -3.48
C ASP A 40 -10.58 9.70 -4.02
N GLY A 41 -9.48 8.96 -4.07
CA GLY A 41 -8.21 9.48 -4.53
C GLY A 41 -7.35 8.40 -5.18
N TYR A 42 -6.21 8.85 -5.69
CA TYR A 42 -5.15 7.96 -6.14
C TYR A 42 -3.93 8.13 -5.26
N SER A 43 -3.11 7.10 -5.19
CA SER A 43 -1.84 7.16 -4.48
C SER A 43 -0.69 6.54 -5.23
N VAL A 44 0.49 7.00 -4.84
CA VAL A 44 1.78 6.38 -5.16
C VAL A 44 2.45 5.97 -3.86
N THR A 45 3.03 4.79 -3.85
CA THR A 45 3.73 4.22 -2.69
C THR A 45 5.14 3.85 -3.11
N ALA A 46 6.09 4.19 -2.25
CA ALA A 46 7.45 3.68 -2.31
C ALA A 46 7.74 2.98 -0.99
N GLU A 47 8.17 1.73 -1.03
CA GLU A 47 8.52 0.97 0.15
C GLU A 47 9.82 0.20 -0.04
N GLY A 48 10.47 -0.15 1.04
CA GLY A 48 11.66 -0.97 1.00
C GLY A 48 11.96 -1.54 2.37
N GLY A 49 12.71 -2.62 2.40
CA GLY A 49 12.93 -3.37 3.62
C GLY A 49 13.89 -4.53 3.44
N TYR A 50 13.84 -5.43 4.40
CA TYR A 50 14.64 -6.64 4.44
C TYR A 50 13.75 -7.83 4.79
N TRP A 51 13.80 -8.88 3.97
CA TRP A 51 13.24 -10.19 4.31
C TRP A 51 14.22 -10.95 5.21
N TYR A 52 13.72 -11.51 6.30
CA TYR A 52 14.45 -12.30 7.28
C TYR A 52 13.66 -13.57 7.62
N LEU A 53 14.37 -14.67 7.91
CA LEU A 53 13.79 -15.99 8.17
C LEU A 53 12.96 -16.51 6.98
N GLY A 54 13.24 -16.01 5.78
CA GLY A 54 12.57 -16.39 4.54
C GLY A 54 11.12 -15.92 4.37
N ASN A 55 10.39 -15.64 5.44
CA ASN A 55 8.96 -15.33 5.35
C ASN A 55 8.52 -14.11 6.14
N VAL A 56 9.45 -13.38 6.78
CA VAL A 56 9.11 -12.16 7.52
C VAL A 56 9.89 -10.99 6.96
N ALA A 57 9.29 -9.81 6.84
CA ALA A 57 10.00 -8.60 6.47
C ALA A 57 9.68 -7.43 7.38
N TYR A 58 10.65 -6.54 7.53
CA TYR A 58 10.46 -5.22 8.12
C TYR A 58 10.99 -4.17 7.16
N GLY A 59 10.47 -2.95 7.26
CA GLY A 59 10.90 -1.88 6.38
C GLY A 59 10.18 -0.57 6.61
N GLY A 60 10.43 0.36 5.69
CA GLY A 60 9.84 1.69 5.67
C GLY A 60 9.02 1.91 4.41
N ALA A 61 7.98 2.74 4.53
CA ALA A 61 7.14 3.14 3.41
C ALA A 61 6.91 4.65 3.41
N PHE A 62 6.90 5.21 2.21
CA PHE A 62 6.41 6.54 1.89
C PHE A 62 5.18 6.39 0.98
N LYS A 63 4.12 7.14 1.26
CA LYS A 63 2.93 7.17 0.42
C LYS A 63 2.47 8.61 0.20
N GLY A 64 2.17 8.95 -1.05
CA GLY A 64 1.47 10.18 -1.40
C GLY A 64 0.06 9.85 -1.88
N THR A 65 -0.96 10.41 -1.24
CA THR A 65 -2.38 10.28 -1.62
C THR A 65 -2.87 11.63 -2.12
N PHE A 66 -3.59 11.63 -3.24
CA PHE A 66 -4.11 12.82 -3.91
C PHE A 66 -5.61 12.65 -4.12
N ILE A 67 -6.38 13.54 -3.50
CA ILE A 67 -7.83 13.54 -3.51
C ILE A 67 -8.29 14.83 -4.20
N ASN A 68 -9.17 14.69 -5.18
CA ASN A 68 -9.89 15.82 -5.77
C ASN A 68 -11.31 15.82 -5.21
N PRO A 69 -11.59 16.58 -4.13
CA PRO A 69 -12.96 16.74 -3.66
C PRO A 69 -13.80 17.46 -4.72
N ASP A 70 -15.06 17.02 -4.88
CA ASP A 70 -16.02 17.57 -5.84
C ASP A 70 -16.31 19.09 -5.68
N PHE A 71 -15.84 19.70 -4.59
CA PHE A 71 -16.07 21.11 -4.23
C PHE A 71 -14.96 22.08 -4.66
N GLY A 72 -14.11 21.72 -5.63
CA GLY A 72 -13.10 22.63 -6.20
C GLY A 72 -11.90 22.91 -5.31
N GLY A 73 -11.58 21.97 -4.41
CA GLY A 73 -10.40 21.98 -3.55
C GLY A 73 -9.38 20.91 -3.94
N ASP A 74 -8.20 20.93 -3.33
CA ASP A 74 -7.21 19.84 -3.41
C ASP A 74 -6.86 19.35 -2.01
N PHE A 75 -6.81 18.03 -1.83
CA PHE A 75 -6.46 17.42 -0.55
C PHE A 75 -5.39 16.35 -0.76
N LYS A 76 -4.27 16.50 -0.04
CA LYS A 76 -3.08 15.68 -0.18
C LYS A 76 -2.68 15.11 1.17
N ILE A 77 -2.31 13.84 1.18
CA ILE A 77 -1.76 13.18 2.35
C ILE A 77 -0.40 12.60 1.99
N TYR A 78 0.60 12.94 2.78
CA TYR A 78 1.93 12.35 2.70
C TYR A 78 2.21 11.54 3.95
N ASP A 79 2.58 10.28 3.76
CA ASP A 79 2.81 9.35 4.84
C ASP A 79 4.27 8.92 4.88
N VAL A 80 4.78 8.79 6.09
CA VAL A 80 6.04 8.11 6.38
C VAL A 80 5.77 7.12 7.50
N GLY A 81 6.12 5.86 7.28
CA GLY A 81 5.86 4.81 8.26
C GLY A 81 6.82 3.65 8.18
N ALA A 82 6.71 2.79 9.18
CA ALA A 82 7.37 1.50 9.25
C ALA A 82 6.33 0.39 9.15
N PHE A 83 6.73 -0.75 8.61
CA PHE A 83 5.86 -1.91 8.50
C PHE A 83 6.56 -3.19 8.95
N TRP A 84 5.72 -4.19 9.20
CA TRP A 84 6.10 -5.58 9.32
C TRP A 84 5.21 -6.41 8.39
N LYS A 85 5.81 -7.34 7.65
CA LYS A 85 5.14 -8.26 6.73
C LYS A 85 5.42 -9.71 7.14
N ALA A 86 4.42 -10.57 6.99
CA ALA A 86 4.60 -12.01 7.05
C ALA A 86 4.03 -12.63 5.78
N GLY A 87 4.88 -13.32 5.03
CA GLY A 87 4.59 -13.98 3.78
C GLY A 87 4.46 -15.49 3.92
N THR A 88 4.05 -16.10 2.83
CA THR A 88 4.08 -17.55 2.59
C THR A 88 4.86 -17.81 1.31
N ASP A 89 5.32 -19.05 1.11
CA ASP A 89 6.03 -19.44 -0.11
C ASP A 89 5.19 -19.30 -1.39
N ALA A 90 3.87 -19.19 -1.24
CA ALA A 90 2.95 -18.93 -2.33
C ALA A 90 2.94 -17.45 -2.75
N GLY A 91 3.59 -16.54 -2.01
CA GLY A 91 3.59 -15.09 -2.29
C GLY A 91 2.45 -14.32 -1.62
N LEU A 92 1.51 -15.00 -0.94
CA LEU A 92 0.53 -14.36 -0.07
C LEU A 92 1.24 -13.76 1.14
N TYR A 93 0.94 -12.51 1.48
CA TYR A 93 1.46 -11.86 2.68
C TYR A 93 0.40 -11.04 3.42
N GLY A 94 0.56 -10.96 4.74
CA GLY A 94 -0.07 -9.98 5.61
C GLY A 94 0.91 -8.86 5.97
N LYS A 95 0.39 -7.67 6.27
CA LYS A 95 1.16 -6.47 6.61
C LYS A 95 0.49 -5.71 7.73
N VAL A 96 1.29 -5.23 8.68
CA VAL A 96 0.90 -4.18 9.63
C VAL A 96 1.81 -2.98 9.41
N ILE A 97 1.24 -1.78 9.49
CA ILE A 97 1.96 -0.52 9.23
C ILE A 97 1.56 0.52 10.26
N ALA A 98 2.53 1.33 10.69
CA ALA A 98 2.30 2.47 11.54
C ALA A 98 3.19 3.65 11.13
N GLY A 99 2.72 4.87 11.35
CA GLY A 99 3.50 6.03 10.95
C GLY A 99 2.84 7.37 11.21
N LEU A 100 3.38 8.37 10.55
CA LEU A 100 2.91 9.74 10.56
C LEU A 100 2.37 10.13 9.19
N ALA A 101 1.20 10.75 9.19
CA ALA A 101 0.55 11.34 8.04
C ALA A 101 0.60 12.87 8.15
N PHE A 102 0.95 13.53 7.07
CA PHE A 102 0.96 14.97 6.90
C PHE A 102 -0.15 15.31 5.91
N ILE A 103 -1.16 16.03 6.39
CA ILE A 103 -2.38 16.32 5.66
C ILE A 103 -2.32 17.80 5.26
N ASP A 104 -2.52 18.09 3.97
CA ASP A 104 -2.61 19.44 3.41
C ASP A 104 -3.87 19.52 2.56
N GLY A 105 -4.83 20.32 3.01
CA GLY A 105 -6.14 20.48 2.38
C GLY A 105 -6.41 21.93 2.02
N ASN A 106 -6.96 22.15 0.83
CA ASN A 106 -7.46 23.45 0.39
C ASN A 106 -8.94 23.29 0.04
N TYR A 107 -9.80 24.03 0.73
CA TYR A 107 -11.24 24.01 0.54
C TYR A 107 -11.71 25.42 0.18
N GLY A 108 -11.92 25.68 -1.12
CA GLY A 108 -12.45 26.97 -1.57
C GLY A 108 -11.61 28.19 -1.17
N GLY A 109 -10.28 28.04 -1.06
CA GLY A 109 -9.36 29.11 -0.66
C GLY A 109 -8.97 29.09 0.83
N PHE A 110 -9.55 28.22 1.64
CA PHE A 110 -9.10 27.97 3.01
C PHE A 110 -8.11 26.81 3.03
N ARG A 111 -6.89 27.07 3.49
CA ARG A 111 -5.85 26.06 3.65
C ARG A 111 -5.83 25.55 5.09
N ASP A 112 -5.91 24.25 5.25
CA ASP A 112 -5.72 23.56 6.52
C ASP A 112 -4.58 22.55 6.39
N SER A 113 -3.76 22.45 7.44
CA SER A 113 -2.67 21.50 7.49
C SER A 113 -2.61 20.84 8.85
N SER A 114 -2.58 19.51 8.88
CA SER A 114 -2.58 18.75 10.12
C SER A 114 -1.61 17.57 10.04
N LYS A 115 -1.30 17.01 11.22
CA LYS A 115 -0.46 15.82 11.36
C LYS A 115 -1.25 14.79 12.14
N SER A 116 -1.17 13.54 11.70
CA SER A 116 -1.86 12.41 12.32
C SER A 116 -0.90 11.25 12.50
N PHE A 117 -1.02 10.53 13.62
CA PHE A 117 -0.51 9.16 13.66
C PHE A 117 -1.48 8.25 12.91
N TYR A 118 -0.98 7.18 12.30
CA TYR A 118 -1.84 6.15 11.74
C TYR A 118 -1.36 4.76 12.13
N LEU A 119 -2.32 3.84 12.20
CA LEU A 119 -2.11 2.41 12.30
C LEU A 119 -2.95 1.74 11.21
N GLY A 120 -2.38 0.74 10.56
CA GLY A 120 -3.05 0.02 9.50
C GLY A 120 -2.63 -1.44 9.44
N ALA A 121 -3.47 -2.21 8.75
CA ALA A 121 -3.24 -3.60 8.45
C ALA A 121 -3.80 -3.94 7.08
N GLY A 122 -3.21 -4.94 6.45
CA GLY A 122 -3.58 -5.33 5.11
C GLY A 122 -2.83 -6.57 4.68
N GLY A 123 -2.80 -6.77 3.38
CA GLY A 123 -2.11 -7.89 2.79
C GLY A 123 -2.24 -7.88 1.28
N GLY A 124 -1.52 -8.78 0.65
CA GLY A 124 -1.47 -8.86 -0.79
C GLY A 124 -0.90 -10.17 -1.26
N PHE A 125 -0.69 -10.24 -2.56
CA PHE A 125 -0.08 -11.40 -3.19
C PHE A 125 1.01 -10.91 -4.14
N LEU A 126 2.21 -11.48 -4.04
CA LEU A 126 3.34 -11.16 -4.92
C LEU A 126 3.59 -12.34 -5.86
N PHE A 127 3.36 -12.11 -7.14
CA PHE A 127 3.68 -13.04 -8.21
C PHE A 127 5.14 -12.84 -8.64
N PRO A 128 6.00 -13.88 -8.56
CA PRO A 128 7.35 -13.78 -9.08
C PRO A 128 7.32 -13.68 -10.61
N ILE A 129 7.95 -12.63 -11.15
CA ILE A 129 8.17 -12.45 -12.59
C ILE A 129 9.57 -12.93 -12.97
N SER A 130 10.54 -12.74 -12.08
CA SER A 130 11.89 -13.30 -12.15
C SER A 130 12.43 -13.54 -10.74
N GLU A 131 13.69 -13.97 -10.62
CA GLU A 131 14.37 -14.15 -9.33
C GLU A 131 14.41 -12.86 -8.50
N SER A 132 14.52 -11.70 -9.17
CA SER A 132 14.63 -10.41 -8.51
C SER A 132 13.35 -9.58 -8.56
N PHE A 133 12.40 -9.87 -9.46
CA PHE A 133 11.21 -9.04 -9.64
C PHE A 133 9.93 -9.77 -9.25
N GLN A 134 9.08 -9.10 -8.48
CA GLN A 134 7.73 -9.56 -8.17
C GLN A 134 6.72 -8.45 -8.41
N VAL A 135 5.47 -8.83 -8.67
CA VAL A 135 4.35 -7.88 -8.84
C VAL A 135 3.10 -8.44 -8.22
N GLY A 136 2.24 -7.60 -7.68
CA GLY A 136 0.87 -8.02 -7.45
C GLY A 136 0.02 -7.06 -6.63
N PRO A 137 -1.22 -7.45 -6.33
CA PRO A 137 -2.16 -6.58 -5.63
C PRO A 137 -1.84 -6.50 -4.14
N GLU A 138 -2.09 -5.34 -3.55
CA GLU A 138 -2.12 -5.11 -2.10
C GLU A 138 -3.43 -4.40 -1.75
N VAL A 139 -4.03 -4.82 -0.64
CA VAL A 139 -5.14 -4.11 0.00
C VAL A 139 -4.69 -3.70 1.39
N LEU A 140 -4.81 -2.41 1.70
CA LEU A 140 -4.40 -1.86 2.98
C LEU A 140 -5.56 -1.07 3.58
N TYR A 141 -5.93 -1.39 4.81
CA TYR A 141 -6.76 -0.54 5.65
C TYR A 141 -5.86 0.24 6.62
N ARG A 142 -6.21 1.49 6.89
CA ARG A 142 -5.61 2.26 7.97
C ARG A 142 -6.58 3.22 8.62
N HIS A 143 -6.28 3.56 9.85
CA HIS A 143 -6.98 4.56 10.64
C HIS A 143 -6.07 5.74 10.94
N LEU A 144 -6.53 6.95 10.63
CA LEU A 144 -5.88 8.21 10.99
C LEU A 144 -6.42 8.71 12.33
N THR A 145 -5.54 8.89 13.31
CA THR A 145 -5.89 9.31 14.69
C THR A 145 -6.29 10.78 14.85
N ALA A 146 -5.96 11.67 13.91
CA ALA A 146 -6.33 13.09 13.95
C ALA A 146 -7.53 13.41 13.06
N GLY A 147 -8.34 14.40 13.48
CA GLY A 147 -9.62 14.73 12.84
C GLY A 147 -10.75 13.79 13.31
N ASN A 148 -11.87 13.74 12.58
CA ASN A 148 -13.01 12.83 12.85
C ASN A 148 -12.68 11.34 12.61
N GLY A 149 -11.42 10.91 12.77
CA GLY A 149 -10.97 9.53 12.56
C GLY A 149 -11.18 9.10 11.12
N ALA A 150 -10.28 9.50 10.21
CA ALA A 150 -10.40 9.15 8.79
C ALA A 150 -9.91 7.71 8.55
N ASP A 151 -10.85 6.80 8.32
CA ASP A 151 -10.60 5.44 7.87
C ASP A 151 -10.33 5.46 6.37
N GLN A 152 -9.26 4.79 5.95
CA GLN A 152 -8.86 4.72 4.57
C GLN A 152 -8.63 3.28 4.15
N ILE A 153 -9.17 2.92 2.99
CA ILE A 153 -8.88 1.66 2.30
C ILE A 153 -8.15 1.98 1.01
N THR A 154 -7.03 1.30 0.80
CA THR A 154 -6.23 1.36 -0.42
C THR A 154 -6.31 0.03 -1.13
N VAL A 155 -6.57 0.07 -2.43
CA VAL A 155 -6.32 -1.06 -3.33
C VAL A 155 -5.23 -0.64 -4.30
N SER A 156 -4.11 -1.35 -4.31
CA SER A 156 -2.93 -1.00 -5.07
C SER A 156 -2.34 -2.19 -5.81
N ALA A 157 -1.50 -1.88 -6.80
CA ALA A 157 -0.56 -2.80 -7.39
C ALA A 157 0.85 -2.37 -6.98
N LEU A 158 1.66 -3.34 -6.56
CA LEU A 158 3.03 -3.14 -6.13
C LEU A 158 3.97 -3.93 -7.03
N VAL A 159 5.04 -3.30 -7.49
CA VAL A 159 6.18 -3.95 -8.15
C VAL A 159 7.35 -3.90 -7.18
N THR A 160 7.97 -5.03 -6.90
CA THR A 160 9.14 -5.15 -6.00
C THR A 160 10.35 -5.67 -6.74
N TYR A 161 11.53 -5.24 -6.27
CA TYR A 161 12.83 -5.68 -6.72
C TYR A 161 13.70 -6.06 -5.51
N GLY A 162 14.19 -7.30 -5.49
CA GLY A 162 15.09 -7.84 -4.47
C GLY A 162 16.56 -7.88 -4.92
N PHE A 163 17.48 -7.64 -3.99
CA PHE A 163 18.94 -7.62 -4.20
C PHE A 163 19.74 -7.93 -2.93
#